data_AF-A0A4P7C317-F1
#
_entry.id   AF-A0A4P7C317-F1
#
_cell.length_a   1.000
_cell.length_b   1.000
_cell.length_c   1.000
_cell.angle_alpha   90.00
_cell.angle_beta   90.00
_cell.angle_gamma   90.00
#
_symmetry.space_group_name_H-M   'P 1'
#
loop_
_entity.id
_entity.type
_entity.pdbx_description
1 polymer ?
#
loop_
_entity_poly.entity_id
_entity_poly.type
_entity_poly.pdbx_seq_one_letter_code
_entity_poly.pdbx_strand_id
1 'polypeptide(L)'
;MQQVQALNHEAPEQRFLTGFSFGGNGVFDLALEQRNFWAALWAVDPTRVPVEDPGRPVWLSYGEVSRPKKLSFIQCLHLEPLQSETPGERVYVDQGQDHVGTATFAYQDARIYSWLLSNSLSSPRA
;
A
#
# COMPACT_ATOMS: atom_id res chain seq x y z
N MET A 1 0.37 19.22 4.98
CA MET A 1 0.48 18.28 6.12
C MET A 1 0.65 18.95 7.48
N GLN A 2 1.29 20.11 7.58
CA GLN A 2 1.47 20.82 8.86
C GLN A 2 0.14 21.14 9.59
N GLN A 3 -0.96 21.39 8.87
CA GLN A 3 -2.27 21.70 9.49
C GLN A 3 -2.90 20.52 10.24
N VAL A 4 -2.80 19.29 9.74
CA VAL A 4 -3.42 18.11 10.39
C VAL A 4 -2.62 17.69 11.62
N GLN A 5 -1.28 17.72 11.51
CA GLN A 5 -0.37 17.41 12.61
C GLN A 5 -0.41 18.45 13.73
N ALA A 6 -0.67 19.71 13.41
CA ALA A 6 -0.81 20.76 14.43
C ALA A 6 -2.10 20.62 15.26
N LEU A 7 -3.11 19.90 14.74
CA LEU A 7 -4.42 19.74 15.37
C LEU A 7 -4.55 18.45 16.17
N ASN A 8 -3.67 17.47 15.94
CA ASN A 8 -3.74 16.15 16.54
C ASN A 8 -2.36 15.73 17.08
N HIS A 9 -2.30 15.07 18.24
CA HIS A 9 -1.08 14.44 18.76
C HIS A 9 -0.71 13.19 17.93
N GLU A 10 -0.41 13.38 16.64
CA GLU A 10 -0.05 12.29 15.74
C GLU A 10 1.35 11.77 16.05
N ALA A 11 1.47 10.45 16.18
CA ALA A 11 2.74 9.75 16.18
C ALA A 11 3.38 9.86 14.78
N PRO A 12 4.44 10.68 14.59
CA PRO A 12 5.04 10.93 13.28
C PRO A 12 5.57 9.66 12.59
N GLU A 13 5.81 8.60 13.36
CA GLU A 13 6.28 7.29 12.92
C GLU A 13 5.19 6.36 12.38
N GLN A 14 3.89 6.70 12.50
CA GLN A 14 2.74 5.88 12.07
C GLN A 14 1.90 6.62 11.02
N ARG A 15 2.52 7.00 9.92
CA ARG A 15 1.84 7.63 8.79
C ARG A 15 1.68 6.65 7.64
N PHE A 16 0.45 6.46 7.20
CA PHE A 16 0.12 5.50 6.16
C PHE A 16 -0.49 6.22 4.96
N LEU A 17 -0.29 5.66 3.78
CA LEU A 17 -0.88 6.21 2.56
C LEU A 17 -1.64 5.11 1.82
N THR A 18 -2.90 5.39 1.52
CA THR A 18 -3.75 4.52 0.71
C THR A 18 -4.46 5.29 -0.40
N GLY A 19 -4.81 4.58 -1.46
CA GLY A 19 -5.50 5.15 -2.60
C GLY A 19 -6.00 4.09 -3.57
N PHE A 20 -7.14 4.40 -4.21
CA PHE A 20 -7.78 3.55 -5.22
C PHE A 20 -7.59 4.10 -6.62
N SER A 21 -7.37 3.22 -7.61
CA SER A 21 -7.28 3.59 -9.03
C SER A 21 -6.16 4.60 -9.28
N PHE A 22 -6.47 5.79 -9.83
CA PHE A 22 -5.50 6.88 -9.93
C PHE A 22 -4.92 7.29 -8.57
N GLY A 23 -5.71 7.23 -7.51
CA GLY A 23 -5.23 7.42 -6.14
C GLY A 23 -4.21 6.36 -5.74
N GLY A 24 -4.37 5.11 -6.20
CA GLY A 24 -3.41 4.03 -5.98
C GLY A 24 -2.07 4.29 -6.68
N ASN A 25 -2.07 5.00 -7.80
CA ASN A 25 -0.82 5.49 -8.38
C ASN A 25 -0.18 6.57 -7.52
N GLY A 26 -0.99 7.51 -7.02
CA GLY A 26 -0.55 8.59 -6.14
C GLY A 26 0.08 8.09 -4.84
N VAL A 27 -0.34 6.92 -4.34
CA VAL A 27 0.33 6.23 -3.22
C VAL A 27 1.81 6.06 -3.51
N PHE A 28 2.17 5.59 -4.70
CA PHE A 28 3.55 5.37 -5.07
C PHE A 28 4.27 6.66 -5.45
N ASP A 29 3.63 7.55 -6.21
CA ASP A 29 4.27 8.82 -6.61
C ASP A 29 4.69 9.64 -5.39
N LEU A 30 3.77 9.82 -4.44
CA LEU A 30 4.03 10.57 -3.21
C LEU A 30 5.05 9.85 -2.32
N ALA A 31 5.06 8.53 -2.30
CA ALA A 31 6.05 7.77 -1.54
C ALA A 31 7.47 7.91 -2.13
N LEU A 32 7.58 8.01 -3.44
CA LEU A 32 8.86 8.26 -4.12
C LEU A 32 9.37 9.68 -3.86
N GLU A 33 8.48 10.68 -3.81
CA GLU A 33 8.83 12.05 -3.45
C GLU A 33 9.13 12.22 -1.95
N GLN A 34 8.54 11.38 -1.08
CA GLN A 34 8.58 11.50 0.37
C GLN A 34 8.99 10.20 1.06
N ARG A 35 10.13 9.63 0.63
CA ARG A 35 10.60 8.29 1.02
C ARG A 35 10.76 8.04 2.53
N ASN A 36 10.89 9.09 3.34
CA ASN A 36 11.04 8.99 4.80
C ASN A 36 9.82 9.46 5.59
N PHE A 37 8.70 9.63 4.91
CA PHE A 37 7.49 10.16 5.53
C PHE A 37 6.46 9.07 5.87
N TRP A 38 6.33 8.06 5.01
CA TRP A 38 5.32 7.01 5.12
C TRP A 38 5.91 5.74 5.75
N ALA A 39 5.24 5.23 6.76
CA ALA A 39 5.57 3.97 7.43
C ALA A 39 5.18 2.76 6.59
N ALA A 40 4.02 2.81 5.92
CA ALA A 40 3.56 1.76 5.02
C ALA A 40 2.62 2.33 3.94
N LEU A 41 2.54 1.62 2.82
CA LEU A 41 1.81 2.00 1.62
C LEU A 41 0.77 0.93 1.28
N TRP A 42 -0.41 1.37 0.89
CA TRP A 42 -1.48 0.47 0.46
C TRP A 42 -2.13 0.98 -0.83
N ALA A 43 -1.79 0.37 -1.96
CA ALA A 43 -2.41 0.71 -3.24
C ALA A 43 -3.55 -0.26 -3.55
N VAL A 44 -4.69 0.28 -4.03
CA VAL A 44 -5.87 -0.49 -4.42
C VAL A 44 -6.13 -0.31 -5.91
N ASP A 45 -6.05 -1.40 -6.65
CA ASP A 45 -6.20 -1.50 -8.10
C ASP A 45 -5.59 -0.33 -8.91
N PRO A 46 -4.29 -0.02 -8.74
CA PRO A 46 -3.62 1.08 -9.42
C PRO A 46 -3.60 0.89 -10.93
N THR A 47 -3.61 1.99 -11.68
CA THR A 47 -3.68 1.96 -13.14
C THR A 47 -2.31 1.83 -13.82
N ARG A 48 -1.21 2.10 -13.10
CA ARG A 48 0.17 1.94 -13.59
C ARG A 48 1.11 1.37 -12.54
N VAL A 49 2.13 0.67 -13.04
CA VAL A 49 3.26 0.21 -12.23
C VAL A 49 4.09 1.44 -11.82
N PRO A 50 4.55 1.54 -10.56
CA PRO A 50 5.47 2.60 -10.18
C PRO A 50 6.78 2.50 -10.97
N VAL A 51 7.50 3.62 -11.09
CA VAL A 51 8.76 3.66 -11.85
C VAL A 51 9.89 2.92 -11.15
N GLU A 52 9.83 2.82 -9.82
CA GLU A 52 10.78 2.08 -8.98
C GLU A 52 10.16 1.75 -7.61
N ASP A 53 10.84 0.94 -6.81
CA ASP A 53 10.42 0.61 -5.44
C ASP A 53 10.56 1.83 -4.51
N PRO A 54 9.49 2.25 -3.79
CA PRO A 54 9.58 3.27 -2.74
C PRO A 54 10.46 2.85 -1.55
N GLY A 55 10.78 1.56 -1.39
CA GLY A 55 11.62 1.04 -0.30
C GLY A 55 10.89 1.01 1.05
N ARG A 56 9.57 0.86 1.00
CA ARG A 56 8.67 0.85 2.17
C ARG A 56 7.78 -0.38 2.15
N PRO A 57 7.27 -0.82 3.31
CA PRO A 57 6.23 -1.84 3.34
C PRO A 57 5.08 -1.48 2.38
N VAL A 58 4.68 -2.44 1.55
CA VAL A 58 3.64 -2.30 0.53
C VAL A 58 2.63 -3.42 0.67
N TRP A 59 1.35 -3.04 0.74
CA TRP A 59 0.23 -3.91 0.45
C TRP A 59 -0.40 -3.52 -0.89
N LEU A 60 -0.55 -4.46 -1.81
CA LEU A 60 -1.21 -4.23 -3.10
C LEU A 60 -2.48 -5.08 -3.22
N SER A 61 -3.62 -4.42 -3.31
CA SER A 61 -4.90 -5.07 -3.62
C SER A 61 -5.14 -5.03 -5.13
N TYR A 62 -4.92 -6.14 -5.83
CA TYR A 62 -5.18 -6.27 -7.27
C TYR A 62 -6.68 -6.32 -7.58
N GLY A 63 -7.04 -5.65 -8.66
CA GLY A 63 -8.36 -5.68 -9.28
C GLY A 63 -8.27 -5.77 -10.80
N GLU A 64 -9.38 -5.51 -11.48
CA GLU A 64 -9.47 -5.59 -12.94
C GLU A 64 -8.39 -4.81 -13.68
N VAL A 65 -8.04 -3.60 -13.21
CA VAL A 65 -7.16 -2.69 -13.96
C VAL A 65 -5.69 -3.05 -13.80
N SER A 66 -5.28 -3.46 -12.61
CA SER A 66 -3.90 -3.81 -12.28
C SER A 66 -3.54 -5.25 -12.65
N ARG A 67 -4.53 -6.17 -12.71
CA ARG A 67 -4.31 -7.60 -13.00
C ARG A 67 -3.58 -7.87 -14.32
N PRO A 68 -3.84 -7.19 -15.45
CA PRO A 68 -3.06 -7.36 -16.68
C PRO A 68 -1.55 -7.06 -16.52
N LYS A 69 -1.19 -6.24 -15.53
CA LYS A 69 0.20 -5.82 -15.24
C LYS A 69 0.79 -6.51 -14.01
N LYS A 70 0.16 -7.57 -13.50
CA LYS A 70 0.50 -8.22 -12.23
C LYS A 70 1.97 -8.62 -12.10
N LEU A 71 2.55 -9.24 -13.14
CA LEU A 71 3.95 -9.62 -13.11
C LEU A 71 4.89 -8.41 -12.98
N SER A 72 4.59 -7.32 -13.68
CA SER A 72 5.39 -6.09 -13.62
C SER A 72 5.33 -5.43 -12.24
N PHE A 73 4.18 -5.43 -11.59
CA PHE A 73 4.05 -4.97 -10.20
C PHE A 73 4.81 -5.86 -9.23
N ILE A 74 4.68 -7.19 -9.33
CA ILE A 74 5.41 -8.15 -8.49
C ILE A 74 6.92 -7.93 -8.60
N GLN A 75 7.43 -7.77 -9.82
CA GLN A 75 8.86 -7.56 -10.06
C GLN A 75 9.35 -6.22 -9.54
N CYS A 76 8.61 -5.13 -9.80
CA CYS A 76 9.00 -3.78 -9.41
C CYS A 76 8.98 -3.57 -7.89
N LEU A 77 8.00 -4.16 -7.20
CA LEU A 77 7.74 -3.93 -5.77
C LEU A 77 8.15 -5.11 -4.88
N HIS A 78 8.75 -6.15 -5.46
CA HIS A 78 9.17 -7.38 -4.78
C HIS A 78 8.02 -8.03 -3.98
N LEU A 79 6.82 -8.07 -4.55
CA LEU A 79 5.62 -8.50 -3.83
C LEU A 79 5.52 -10.02 -3.71
N GLU A 80 5.08 -10.46 -2.54
CA GLU A 80 4.75 -11.84 -2.24
C GLU A 80 3.24 -12.01 -2.07
N PRO A 81 2.67 -13.16 -2.47
CA PRO A 81 1.25 -13.42 -2.22
C PRO A 81 0.97 -13.47 -0.72
N LEU A 82 -0.20 -13.01 -0.30
CA LEU A 82 -0.68 -13.23 1.07
C LEU A 82 -0.83 -14.74 1.34
N GLN A 83 0.10 -15.32 2.12
CA GLN A 83 0.14 -16.77 2.42
C GLN A 83 -0.22 -17.11 3.87
N SER A 84 -0.05 -16.18 4.82
CA SER A 84 -0.17 -16.42 6.26
C SER A 84 -1.10 -15.42 6.94
N GLU A 85 -1.48 -15.71 8.18
CA GLU A 85 -2.19 -14.76 9.05
C GLU A 85 -1.30 -13.58 9.50
N THR A 86 0.03 -13.70 9.36
CA THR A 86 1.01 -12.65 9.68
C THR A 86 1.71 -12.21 8.39
N PRO A 87 1.14 -11.23 7.67
CA PRO A 87 1.66 -10.80 6.37
C PRO A 87 3.04 -10.16 6.53
N GLY A 88 3.95 -10.42 5.59
CA GLY A 88 5.26 -9.77 5.53
C GLY A 88 5.19 -8.29 5.11
N GLU A 89 6.32 -7.69 4.75
CA GLU A 89 6.35 -6.26 4.36
C GLU A 89 5.90 -6.01 2.92
N ARG A 90 5.94 -7.01 2.04
CA ARG A 90 5.68 -6.86 0.60
C ARG A 90 4.58 -7.82 0.19
N VAL A 91 3.33 -7.40 0.30
CA VAL A 91 2.16 -8.29 0.21
C VAL A 91 1.28 -7.91 -0.97
N TYR A 92 0.74 -8.91 -1.65
CA TYR A 92 -0.37 -8.70 -2.57
C TYR A 92 -1.52 -9.67 -2.36
N VAL A 93 -2.72 -9.20 -2.71
CA VAL A 93 -3.96 -9.98 -2.74
C VAL A 93 -4.67 -9.74 -4.08
N ASP A 94 -5.25 -10.78 -4.65
CA ASP A 94 -6.11 -10.70 -5.85
C ASP A 94 -7.33 -11.58 -5.61
N GLN A 95 -8.51 -10.96 -5.47
CA GLN A 95 -9.77 -11.65 -5.17
C GLN A 95 -10.66 -11.82 -6.41
N GLY A 96 -10.12 -11.59 -7.61
CA GLY A 96 -10.87 -11.71 -8.86
C GLY A 96 -12.00 -10.68 -9.06
N GLN A 97 -12.03 -9.63 -8.25
CA GLN A 97 -13.07 -8.60 -8.31
C GLN A 97 -12.88 -7.67 -9.53
N ASP A 98 -13.97 -7.00 -9.91
CA ASP A 98 -13.92 -5.88 -10.85
C ASP A 98 -13.23 -4.64 -10.22
N HIS A 99 -13.12 -3.55 -10.97
CA HIS A 99 -12.42 -2.35 -10.50
C HIS A 99 -12.99 -1.81 -9.17
N VAL A 100 -14.30 -1.61 -9.08
CA VAL A 100 -14.95 -0.99 -7.90
C VAL A 100 -15.16 -2.01 -6.77
N GLY A 101 -15.44 -3.26 -7.13
CA GLY A 101 -15.53 -4.38 -6.21
C GLY A 101 -14.21 -4.56 -5.46
N THR A 102 -13.08 -4.43 -6.14
CA THR A 102 -11.76 -4.49 -5.48
C THR A 102 -11.62 -3.44 -4.38
N ALA A 103 -12.04 -2.19 -4.64
CA ALA A 103 -12.03 -1.14 -3.62
C ALA A 103 -12.93 -1.47 -2.43
N THR A 104 -14.16 -1.92 -2.72
CA THR A 104 -15.16 -2.26 -1.70
C THR A 104 -14.63 -3.34 -0.76
N PHE A 105 -14.12 -4.44 -1.31
CA PHE A 105 -13.62 -5.55 -0.52
C PHE A 105 -12.32 -5.18 0.21
N ALA A 106 -11.41 -4.46 -0.44
CA ALA A 106 -10.14 -4.07 0.17
C ALA A 106 -10.37 -3.16 1.40
N TYR A 107 -11.22 -2.14 1.30
CA TYR A 107 -11.51 -1.24 2.42
C TYR A 107 -12.38 -1.87 3.53
N GLN A 108 -12.95 -3.05 3.30
CA GLN A 108 -13.63 -3.83 4.34
C GLN A 108 -12.72 -4.85 5.02
N ASP A 109 -11.50 -5.07 4.50
CA ASP A 109 -10.60 -6.09 5.01
C ASP A 109 -9.80 -5.58 6.22
N ALA A 110 -10.26 -5.93 7.42
CA ALA A 110 -9.63 -5.55 8.68
C ALA A 110 -8.14 -5.95 8.77
N ARG A 111 -7.73 -7.01 8.07
CA ARG A 111 -6.33 -7.49 8.09
C ARG A 111 -5.37 -6.45 7.52
N ILE A 112 -5.81 -5.68 6.53
CA ILE A 112 -4.98 -4.63 5.92
C ILE A 112 -4.75 -3.49 6.90
N TYR A 113 -5.79 -3.10 7.65
CA TYR A 113 -5.67 -2.07 8.68
C TYR A 113 -4.78 -2.54 9.83
N SER A 114 -4.93 -3.79 10.29
CA SER A 114 -4.04 -4.37 11.29
C SER A 114 -2.59 -4.40 10.82
N TRP A 115 -2.36 -4.75 9.55
CA TRP A 115 -1.03 -4.71 8.94
C TRP A 115 -0.46 -3.29 8.86
N LEU A 116 -1.25 -2.29 8.45
CA LEU A 116 -0.81 -0.89 8.46
C LEU A 116 -0.37 -0.48 9.86
N LEU A 117 -1.19 -0.74 10.87
CA LEU A 117 -0.92 -0.37 12.26
C LEU A 117 0.27 -1.12 12.89
N SER A 118 0.68 -2.27 12.34
CA SER A 118 1.89 -2.97 12.78
C SER A 118 3.18 -2.39 12.19
N ASN A 119 3.09 -1.45 11.24
CA ASN A 119 4.24 -0.82 10.61
C ASN A 119 4.56 0.54 11.24
N SER A 120 5.85 0.83 11.37
CA SER A 120 6.35 2.13 11.85
C SER A 120 7.65 2.50 11.15
N LEU A 121 7.96 3.79 11.07
CA LEU A 121 9.27 4.25 10.55
C LEU A 121 10.46 3.74 11.37
N SER A 122 10.22 3.34 12.63
CA SER A 122 11.20 2.87 13.61
C SER A 122 11.46 1.37 13.53
N SER A 123 10.62 0.62 12.79
CA SER A 123 10.75 -0.83 12.69
C SER A 123 12.03 -1.18 11.91
N PRO A 124 12.86 -2.12 12.41
CA PRO A 124 14.04 -2.55 11.68
C PRO A 124 13.62 -3.14 10.33
N ARG A 125 14.28 -2.68 9.26
CA ARG A 125 14.10 -3.24 7.91
C ARG A 125 14.60 -4.68 7.95
N ALA A 126 13.72 -5.64 7.68
CA ALA A 126 14.09 -7.06 7.56
C ALA A 126 15.00 -7.31 6.35
#